data_AF-A0A9X5UII3-F1
#
_entry.id   AF-A0A9X5UII3-F1
#
_cell.length_a   1.000
_cell.length_b   1.000
_cell.length_c   1.000
_cell.angle_alpha   90.00
_cell.angle_beta   90.00
_cell.angle_gamma   90.00
#
_symmetry.space_group_name_H-M   'P 1'
#
loop_
_entity.id
_entity.type
_entity.pdbx_description
1 polymer ?
#
loop_
_entity_poly.entity_id
_entity_poly.type
_entity_poly.pdbx_seq_one_letter_code
_entity_poly.pdbx_strand_id
1 'polypeptide(L)'
;MSPRTATADSRTAGLAGAIADRLTNPAEIAPSLTATNWWRQSLAHGAPGVALLHIERAALGLARWRPAHDWITYLAAPALTTGPDSHLFYGAPALAHVLACANAHQPQSYRHALDGLDHDIARQTRSRVDAAHARLDRSDLPALAEFDLIRGLTGLGSYLLHRDPAGTATHAVLEYLVRLSEPISHDGEAVPGWWTLTGPAGRPSDRFDGGHANHFSGVSKEDIPRICGVFVRGRVAGVGRCCYLMVGIPRSVWVPGELRIVLSRLVSFSLALVRL
;
A
#
# COMPACT_ATOMS: atom_id res chain seq x y z
N MET A 1 11.92 -7.60 -32.68
CA MET A 1 10.70 -7.14 -31.97
C MET A 1 9.52 -7.62 -32.80
N SER A 2 8.67 -8.50 -32.25
CA SER A 2 7.75 -9.31 -33.05
C SER A 2 6.44 -8.56 -33.36
N PRO A 3 5.87 -8.60 -34.58
CA PRO A 3 4.67 -7.81 -34.96
C PRO A 3 3.40 -8.12 -34.14
N ARG A 4 3.37 -9.27 -33.44
CA ARG A 4 2.29 -9.66 -32.52
C ARG A 4 2.25 -8.86 -31.21
N THR A 5 3.38 -8.33 -30.73
CA THR A 5 3.40 -7.53 -29.49
C THR A 5 2.92 -6.10 -29.75
N ALA A 6 3.34 -5.49 -30.86
CA ALA A 6 2.91 -4.13 -31.23
C ALA A 6 1.39 -3.99 -31.46
N THR A 7 0.74 -5.03 -31.97
CA THR A 7 -0.72 -5.04 -32.21
C THR A 7 -1.53 -5.30 -30.95
N ALA A 8 -1.01 -6.08 -30.00
CA ALA A 8 -1.62 -6.28 -28.68
C ALA A 8 -1.53 -5.00 -27.83
N ASP A 9 -0.38 -4.32 -27.83
CA ASP A 9 -0.18 -3.05 -27.12
C ASP A 9 -1.12 -1.96 -27.65
N SER A 10 -1.33 -1.89 -28.96
CA SER A 10 -2.27 -0.95 -29.59
C SER A 10 -3.72 -1.21 -29.21
N ARG A 11 -4.15 -2.48 -29.10
CA ARG A 11 -5.52 -2.83 -28.66
C ARG A 11 -5.75 -2.52 -27.18
N THR A 12 -4.77 -2.84 -26.33
CA THR A 12 -4.85 -2.54 -24.90
C THR A 12 -4.93 -1.03 -24.65
N ALA A 13 -4.10 -0.25 -25.35
CA ALA A 13 -4.16 1.21 -25.30
C ALA A 13 -5.51 1.75 -25.80
N GLY A 14 -6.06 1.17 -26.87
CA GLY A 14 -7.39 1.52 -27.38
C GLY A 14 -8.52 1.23 -26.37
N LEU A 15 -8.48 0.09 -25.68
CA LEU A 15 -9.45 -0.24 -24.64
C LEU A 15 -9.35 0.70 -23.43
N ALA A 16 -8.13 1.00 -22.98
CA ALA A 16 -7.90 1.96 -21.89
C ALA A 16 -8.42 3.35 -22.25
N GLY A 17 -8.25 3.78 -23.51
CA GLY A 17 -8.84 5.01 -24.04
C GLY A 17 -10.36 5.01 -23.96
N ALA A 18 -11.01 3.97 -24.49
CA ALA A 18 -12.47 3.86 -24.48
C ALA A 18 -13.07 3.81 -23.07
N ILE A 19 -12.39 3.16 -22.11
CA ILE A 19 -12.77 3.16 -20.70
C ILE A 19 -12.64 4.56 -20.11
N ALA A 20 -11.50 5.23 -20.33
CA ALA A 20 -11.26 6.58 -19.84
C ALA A 20 -12.30 7.58 -20.38
N ASP A 21 -12.66 7.46 -21.66
CA ASP A 21 -13.66 8.33 -22.29
C ASP A 21 -15.03 8.19 -21.62
N ARG A 22 -15.46 6.95 -21.33
CA ARG A 22 -16.70 6.68 -20.57
C ARG A 22 -16.66 7.18 -19.12
N LEU A 23 -15.46 7.30 -18.56
CA LEU A 23 -15.22 7.76 -17.20
C LEU A 23 -14.73 9.21 -17.16
N THR A 24 -15.01 10.01 -18.20
CA THR A 24 -14.52 11.40 -18.26
C THR A 24 -15.13 12.28 -17.19
N ASN A 25 -16.42 12.10 -16.89
CA ASN A 25 -17.19 12.99 -16.05
C ASN A 25 -17.74 12.26 -14.81
N PRO A 26 -17.37 12.67 -13.59
CA PRO A 26 -17.90 12.08 -12.36
C PRO A 26 -19.44 12.18 -12.25
N ALA A 27 -20.06 13.20 -12.84
CA ALA A 27 -21.51 13.41 -12.78
C ALA A 27 -22.31 12.40 -13.61
N GLU A 28 -21.67 11.66 -14.52
CA GLU A 28 -22.32 10.67 -15.39
C GLU A 28 -22.29 9.25 -14.79
N ILE A 29 -21.70 9.09 -13.61
CA ILE A 29 -21.66 7.79 -12.93
C ILE A 29 -23.04 7.43 -12.40
N ALA A 30 -23.39 6.14 -12.55
CA ALA A 30 -24.66 5.60 -12.12
C ALA A 30 -24.95 5.93 -10.64
N PRO A 31 -26.14 6.46 -10.31
CA PRO A 31 -26.51 6.80 -8.93
C PRO A 31 -26.40 5.64 -7.94
N SER A 32 -26.58 4.40 -8.41
CA SER A 32 -26.42 3.20 -7.57
C SER A 32 -24.99 3.03 -7.03
N LEU A 33 -23.97 3.47 -7.77
CA LEU A 33 -22.57 3.45 -7.32
C LEU A 33 -22.26 4.64 -6.40
N THR A 34 -22.76 5.83 -6.75
CA THR A 34 -22.49 7.07 -6.00
C THR A 34 -23.32 7.23 -4.73
N ALA A 35 -24.40 6.45 -4.58
CA ALA A 35 -25.23 6.44 -3.36
C ALA A 35 -24.45 6.02 -2.11
N THR A 36 -23.33 5.30 -2.27
CA THR A 36 -22.46 4.93 -1.17
C THR A 36 -21.20 5.78 -1.16
N ASN A 37 -20.92 6.41 -0.01
CA ASN A 37 -19.66 7.15 0.19
C ASN A 37 -18.42 6.24 0.09
N TRP A 38 -18.61 4.91 0.21
CA TRP A 38 -17.54 3.94 0.11
C TRP A 38 -16.89 3.92 -1.28
N TRP A 39 -17.69 3.90 -2.35
CA TRP A 39 -17.17 3.83 -3.71
C TRP A 39 -16.36 5.07 -4.08
N ARG A 40 -16.78 6.24 -3.60
CA ARG A 40 -16.03 7.50 -3.76
C ARG A 40 -14.64 7.42 -3.13
N GLN A 41 -14.45 6.65 -2.06
CA GLN A 41 -13.25 6.72 -1.23
C GLN A 41 -12.36 5.46 -1.30
N SER A 42 -12.82 4.40 -1.96
CA SER A 42 -12.07 3.14 -2.07
C SER A 42 -11.08 3.18 -3.22
N LEU A 43 -9.79 3.09 -2.94
CA LEU A 43 -8.75 2.95 -3.96
C LEU A 43 -8.88 1.63 -4.73
N ALA A 44 -9.30 0.55 -4.05
CA ALA A 44 -9.37 -0.78 -4.63
C ALA A 44 -10.49 -0.95 -5.67
N HIS A 45 -11.62 -0.23 -5.50
CA HIS A 45 -12.83 -0.48 -6.30
C HIS A 45 -13.51 0.80 -6.81
N GLY A 46 -12.93 1.96 -6.52
CA GLY A 46 -13.65 3.22 -6.51
C GLY A 46 -13.07 4.33 -7.36
N ALA A 47 -13.63 5.52 -7.17
CA ALA A 47 -13.27 6.74 -7.86
C ALA A 47 -11.77 7.12 -7.79
N PRO A 48 -10.99 6.83 -6.71
CA PRO A 48 -9.56 7.11 -6.70
C PRO A 48 -8.80 6.41 -7.83
N GLY A 49 -9.16 5.17 -8.17
CA GLY A 49 -8.56 4.45 -9.31
C GLY A 49 -8.87 5.11 -10.64
N VAL A 50 -10.07 5.69 -10.79
CA VAL A 50 -10.48 6.45 -11.98
C VAL A 50 -9.69 7.76 -12.08
N ALA A 51 -9.47 8.44 -10.95
CA ALA A 51 -8.63 9.63 -10.91
C ALA A 51 -7.19 9.32 -11.35
N LEU A 52 -6.60 8.24 -10.83
CA LEU A 52 -5.26 7.78 -11.22
C LEU A 52 -5.16 7.47 -12.72
N LEU A 53 -6.16 6.80 -13.30
CA LEU A 53 -6.22 6.57 -14.75
C LEU A 53 -6.11 7.89 -15.55
N HIS A 54 -6.84 8.92 -15.15
CA HIS A 54 -6.78 10.22 -15.83
C HIS A 54 -5.49 10.99 -15.55
N ILE A 55 -4.92 10.87 -14.34
CA ILE A 55 -3.60 11.44 -13.99
C ILE A 55 -2.53 10.85 -14.90
N GLU A 56 -2.44 9.52 -15.00
CA GLU A 56 -1.42 8.85 -15.82
C GLU A 56 -1.56 9.19 -17.31
N ARG A 57 -2.79 9.18 -17.83
CA ARG A 57 -3.05 9.58 -19.22
C ARG A 57 -2.64 11.02 -19.49
N ALA A 58 -2.89 11.94 -18.56
CA ALA A 58 -2.49 13.33 -18.70
C ALA A 58 -0.97 13.52 -18.55
N ALA A 59 -0.33 12.78 -17.65
CA ALA A 59 1.12 12.77 -17.47
C ALA A 59 1.87 12.26 -18.72
N LEU A 60 1.28 11.29 -19.43
CA LEU A 60 1.79 10.76 -20.70
C LEU A 60 1.43 11.64 -21.92
N GLY A 61 0.71 12.76 -21.73
CA GLY A 61 0.27 13.63 -22.82
C GLY A 61 -0.82 13.04 -23.72
N LEU A 62 -1.47 11.95 -23.29
CA LEU A 62 -2.53 11.25 -24.03
C LEU A 62 -3.91 11.87 -23.81
N ALA A 63 -4.06 12.71 -22.79
CA ALA A 63 -5.29 13.39 -22.46
C ALA A 63 -5.02 14.75 -21.78
N ARG A 64 -6.05 15.58 -21.69
CA ARG A 64 -6.05 16.82 -20.91
C ARG A 64 -6.10 16.53 -19.41
N TRP A 65 -5.58 17.42 -18.58
CA TRP A 65 -5.62 17.32 -17.11
C TRP A 65 -7.02 17.54 -16.49
N ARG A 66 -7.96 18.13 -17.24
CA ARG A 66 -9.28 18.50 -16.71
C ARG A 66 -10.07 17.33 -16.09
N PRO A 67 -10.23 16.16 -16.74
CA PRO A 67 -10.88 15.00 -16.13
C PRO A 67 -10.22 14.55 -14.83
N ALA A 68 -8.88 14.54 -14.76
CA ALA A 68 -8.17 14.21 -13.53
C ALA A 68 -8.53 15.19 -12.40
N HIS A 69 -8.58 16.48 -12.70
CA HIS A 69 -8.97 17.51 -11.74
C HIS A 69 -10.44 17.38 -11.30
N ASP A 70 -11.36 17.11 -12.23
CA ASP A 70 -12.79 16.92 -11.95
C ASP A 70 -12.98 15.71 -11.01
N TRP A 71 -12.25 14.61 -11.25
CA TRP A 71 -12.25 13.45 -10.35
C TRP A 71 -11.64 13.76 -8.99
N ILE A 72 -10.48 14.42 -8.91
CA ILE A 72 -9.88 14.82 -7.62
C ILE A 72 -10.85 15.69 -6.81
N THR A 73 -11.55 16.62 -7.47
CA THR A 73 -12.58 17.47 -6.84
C THR A 73 -13.75 16.63 -6.33
N TYR A 74 -14.20 15.65 -7.10
CA TYR A 74 -15.23 14.70 -6.66
C TYR A 74 -14.79 13.90 -5.42
N LEU A 75 -13.52 13.45 -5.37
CA LEU A 75 -12.97 12.72 -4.23
C LEU A 75 -12.86 13.59 -2.97
N ALA A 76 -12.48 14.86 -3.13
CA ALA A 76 -12.25 15.81 -2.03
C ALA A 76 -13.54 16.40 -1.43
N ALA A 77 -14.71 16.00 -1.92
CA ALA A 77 -15.98 16.46 -1.40
C ALA A 77 -16.19 16.12 0.10
N PRO A 78 -17.05 16.85 0.82
CA PRO A 78 -17.26 16.66 2.27
C PRO A 78 -17.58 15.22 2.68
N ALA A 79 -17.37 14.90 3.97
CA ALA A 79 -17.47 13.56 4.56
C ALA A 79 -16.37 12.58 4.09
N LEU A 80 -15.14 13.08 3.97
CA LEU A 80 -13.95 12.24 3.81
C LEU A 80 -13.66 11.49 5.12
N THR A 81 -13.54 10.17 5.04
CA THR A 81 -13.19 9.33 6.20
C THR A 81 -11.74 9.56 6.58
N THR A 82 -11.52 9.96 7.83
CA THR A 82 -10.21 10.16 8.45
C THR A 82 -10.10 9.29 9.71
N GLY A 83 -8.92 9.25 10.34
CA GLY A 83 -8.76 8.60 11.63
C GLY A 83 -8.64 7.07 11.51
N PRO A 84 -9.03 6.32 12.55
CA PRO A 84 -8.86 4.87 12.62
C PRO A 84 -9.49 4.08 11.46
N ASP A 85 -10.60 4.58 10.91
CA ASP A 85 -11.33 3.92 9.81
C ASP A 85 -10.76 4.22 8.42
N SER A 86 -9.73 5.07 8.34
CA SER A 86 -9.02 5.38 7.09
C SER A 86 -7.73 4.56 6.96
N HIS A 87 -7.32 4.26 5.73
CA HIS A 87 -6.11 3.50 5.44
C HIS A 87 -5.68 3.73 3.98
N LEU A 88 -4.54 3.17 3.56
CA LEU A 88 -3.99 3.40 2.21
C LEU A 88 -5.03 3.20 1.09
N PHE A 89 -5.90 2.19 1.24
CA PHE A 89 -6.92 1.85 0.26
C PHE A 89 -8.29 2.51 0.49
N TYR A 90 -8.46 3.34 1.52
CA TYR A 90 -9.75 3.97 1.84
C TYR A 90 -9.64 5.31 2.58
N GLY A 91 -10.42 6.29 2.14
CA GLY A 91 -10.57 7.57 2.83
C GLY A 91 -9.41 8.53 2.56
N ALA A 92 -9.03 9.32 3.57
CA ALA A 92 -8.04 10.38 3.46
C ALA A 92 -6.66 9.90 2.93
N PRO A 93 -6.08 8.77 3.36
CA PRO A 93 -4.82 8.29 2.80
C PRO A 93 -4.92 7.88 1.33
N ALA A 94 -6.07 7.35 0.88
CA ALA A 94 -6.30 7.04 -0.52
C ALA A 94 -6.35 8.32 -1.37
N LEU A 95 -7.04 9.37 -0.90
CA LEU A 95 -7.03 10.68 -1.57
C LEU A 95 -5.63 11.29 -1.58
N ALA A 96 -4.89 11.20 -0.48
CA ALA A 96 -3.53 11.72 -0.39
C ALA A 96 -2.60 11.03 -1.40
N HIS A 97 -2.74 9.71 -1.60
CA HIS A 97 -2.03 8.98 -2.65
C HIS A 97 -2.35 9.51 -4.05
N VAL A 98 -3.62 9.73 -4.38
CA VAL A 98 -4.03 10.33 -5.68
C VAL A 98 -3.43 11.72 -5.86
N LEU A 99 -3.49 12.57 -4.84
CA LEU A 99 -2.93 13.92 -4.86
C LEU A 99 -1.41 13.89 -5.01
N ALA A 100 -0.72 12.94 -4.37
CA ALA A 100 0.72 12.77 -4.52
C ALA A 100 1.12 12.45 -5.97
N CYS A 101 0.41 11.53 -6.63
CA CYS A 101 0.60 11.21 -8.04
C CYS A 101 0.36 12.45 -8.93
N ALA A 102 -0.74 13.17 -8.71
CA ALA A 102 -1.02 14.39 -9.48
C ALA A 102 0.03 15.49 -9.24
N ASN A 103 0.48 15.68 -7.99
CA ASN A 103 1.45 16.68 -7.59
C ASN A 103 2.84 16.44 -8.19
N ALA A 104 3.21 15.20 -8.51
CA ALA A 104 4.46 14.88 -9.20
C ALA A 104 4.55 15.52 -10.60
N HIS A 105 3.40 15.79 -11.23
CA HIS A 105 3.31 16.39 -12.56
C HIS A 105 2.73 17.82 -12.55
N GLN A 106 1.94 18.17 -11.53
CA GLN A 106 1.27 19.47 -11.36
C GLN A 106 1.50 20.04 -9.94
N PRO A 107 2.74 20.38 -9.57
CA PRO A 107 3.11 20.64 -8.17
C PRO A 107 2.49 21.90 -7.56
N GLN A 108 2.05 22.87 -8.36
CA GLN A 108 1.43 24.09 -7.84
C GLN A 108 -0.05 23.89 -7.46
N SER A 109 -0.74 22.93 -8.08
CA SER A 109 -2.19 22.80 -7.99
C SER A 109 -2.66 22.02 -6.75
N TYR A 110 -1.83 21.11 -6.25
CA TYR A 110 -2.27 20.13 -5.23
C TYR A 110 -1.47 20.17 -3.92
N ARG A 111 -0.32 20.85 -3.90
CA ARG A 111 0.60 20.87 -2.77
C ARG A 111 -0.06 21.20 -1.44
N HIS A 112 -0.84 22.28 -1.37
CA HIS A 112 -1.42 22.70 -0.08
C HIS A 112 -2.36 21.66 0.53
N ALA A 113 -3.25 21.07 -0.29
CA ALA A 113 -4.17 20.03 0.18
C ALA A 113 -3.40 18.75 0.56
N LEU A 114 -2.37 18.40 -0.21
CA LEU A 114 -1.52 17.25 0.05
C LEU A 114 -0.73 17.41 1.36
N ASP A 115 -0.15 18.59 1.62
CA ASP A 115 0.61 18.86 2.85
C ASP A 115 -0.27 18.72 4.10
N GLY A 116 -1.53 19.16 4.03
CA GLY A 116 -2.50 18.98 5.12
C GLY A 116 -2.82 17.51 5.39
N LEU A 117 -3.04 16.72 4.33
CA LEU A 117 -3.26 15.28 4.47
C LEU A 117 -2.02 14.55 4.96
N ASP A 118 -0.83 14.91 4.48
CA ASP A 118 0.45 14.35 4.94
C ASP A 118 0.63 14.56 6.45
N HIS A 119 0.34 15.76 6.94
CA HIS A 119 0.39 16.07 8.38
C HIS A 119 -0.57 15.18 9.20
N ASP A 120 -1.81 15.05 8.74
CA ASP A 120 -2.84 14.25 9.41
C ASP A 120 -2.51 12.75 9.40
N ILE A 121 -2.04 12.22 8.26
CA ILE A 121 -1.63 10.83 8.11
C ILE A 121 -0.43 10.53 8.99
N ALA A 122 0.57 11.41 9.04
CA ALA A 122 1.74 11.24 9.90
C ALA A 122 1.33 11.22 11.39
N ARG A 123 0.42 12.10 11.81
CA ARG A 123 -0.10 12.12 13.18
C ARG A 123 -0.85 10.84 13.54
N GLN A 124 -1.76 10.39 12.68
CA GLN A 124 -2.53 9.17 12.91
C GLN A 124 -1.64 7.92 12.90
N THR A 125 -0.65 7.88 12.00
CA THR A 125 0.32 6.78 11.94
C THR A 125 1.09 6.65 13.25
N ARG A 126 1.59 7.76 13.81
CA ARG A 126 2.28 7.72 15.11
C ARG A 126 1.39 7.16 16.23
N SER A 127 0.16 7.64 16.34
CA SER A 127 -0.79 7.14 17.34
C SER A 127 -1.05 5.63 17.21
N ARG A 128 -1.12 5.11 15.98
CA ARG A 128 -1.26 3.66 15.73
C ARG A 128 0.00 2.88 16.09
N VAL A 129 1.18 3.43 15.80
CA VAL A 129 2.46 2.84 16.19
C VAL A 129 2.59 2.77 17.71
N ASP A 130 2.22 3.84 18.43
CA ASP A 130 2.24 3.87 19.90
C ASP A 130 1.33 2.78 20.49
N ALA A 131 0.11 2.64 19.94
CA ALA A 131 -0.82 1.59 20.35
C ALA A 131 -0.28 0.18 20.07
N ALA A 132 0.38 0.00 18.92
CA ALA A 132 0.97 -1.27 18.51
C ALA A 132 2.20 -1.64 19.35
N HIS A 133 3.01 -0.67 19.76
CA HIS A 133 4.08 -0.88 20.74
C HIS A 133 3.53 -1.25 22.11
N ALA A 134 2.51 -0.54 22.60
CA ALA A 134 1.87 -0.88 23.88
C ALA A 134 1.26 -2.29 23.85
N ARG A 135 0.75 -2.76 22.71
CA ARG A 135 0.32 -4.15 22.51
C ARG A 135 1.50 -5.12 22.59
N LEU A 136 2.58 -4.86 21.88
CA LEU A 136 3.80 -5.68 21.91
C LEU A 136 4.39 -5.76 23.32
N ASP A 137 4.33 -4.69 24.11
CA ASP A 137 4.78 -4.68 25.52
C ASP A 137 3.98 -5.65 26.40
N ARG A 138 2.72 -5.91 26.05
CA ARG A 138 1.85 -6.89 26.73
C ARG A 138 1.95 -8.31 26.17
N SER A 139 2.75 -8.52 25.12
CA SER A 139 2.82 -9.79 24.35
C SER A 139 1.46 -10.23 23.76
N ASP A 140 0.54 -9.29 23.55
CA ASP A 140 -0.77 -9.58 22.95
C ASP A 140 -0.63 -9.81 21.43
N LEU A 141 -1.43 -10.71 20.85
CA LEU A 141 -1.43 -10.95 19.41
C LEU A 141 -2.02 -9.76 18.63
N PRO A 142 -1.40 -9.34 17.49
CA PRO A 142 -1.98 -8.33 16.61
C PRO A 142 -3.22 -8.82 15.85
N ALA A 143 -4.10 -7.89 15.50
CA ALA A 143 -5.04 -8.08 14.41
C ALA A 143 -4.34 -7.86 13.05
N LEU A 144 -4.77 -8.55 12.00
CA LEU A 144 -4.19 -8.38 10.66
C LEU A 144 -4.21 -6.91 10.18
N ALA A 145 -5.29 -6.20 10.47
CA ALA A 145 -5.47 -4.80 10.10
C ALA A 145 -4.53 -3.83 10.84
N GLU A 146 -3.77 -4.27 11.84
CA GLU A 146 -2.75 -3.45 12.50
C GLU A 146 -1.53 -3.29 11.60
N PHE A 147 -1.09 -4.36 10.94
CA PHE A 147 0.21 -4.41 10.27
C PHE A 147 0.14 -4.63 8.76
N ASP A 148 -0.97 -5.08 8.18
CA ASP A 148 -1.04 -5.41 6.76
C ASP A 148 -0.84 -4.20 5.82
N LEU A 149 -0.70 -4.48 4.52
CA LEU A 149 -0.55 -3.46 3.48
C LEU A 149 -1.87 -2.70 3.20
N ILE A 150 -3.02 -3.36 3.42
CA ILE A 150 -4.31 -2.85 2.94
C ILE A 150 -4.88 -1.83 3.92
N ARG A 151 -4.92 -2.17 5.20
CA ARG A 151 -5.52 -1.42 6.31
C ARG A 151 -4.48 -0.95 7.34
N GLY A 152 -3.37 -1.67 7.45
CA GLY A 152 -2.40 -1.52 8.52
C GLY A 152 -1.25 -0.54 8.26
N LEU A 153 -0.34 -0.55 9.23
CA LEU A 153 0.83 0.31 9.30
C LEU A 153 1.81 0.10 8.15
N THR A 154 1.86 -1.09 7.52
CA THR A 154 2.67 -1.30 6.32
C THR A 154 2.18 -0.44 5.15
N GLY A 155 0.85 -0.35 4.95
CA GLY A 155 0.27 0.52 3.92
C GLY A 155 0.57 1.99 4.14
N LEU A 156 0.34 2.48 5.35
CA LEU A 156 0.65 3.87 5.73
C LEU A 156 2.14 4.16 5.65
N GLY A 157 2.99 3.22 6.09
CA GLY A 157 4.45 3.30 5.97
C GLY A 157 4.92 3.42 4.53
N SER A 158 4.36 2.63 3.61
CA SER A 158 4.70 2.73 2.18
C SER A 158 4.36 4.10 1.59
N TYR A 159 3.24 4.69 1.99
CA TYR A 159 2.88 6.04 1.58
C TYR A 159 3.87 7.08 2.12
N LEU A 160 4.13 7.04 3.43
CA LEU A 160 5.02 7.98 4.10
C LEU A 160 6.46 7.88 3.58
N LEU A 161 6.93 6.68 3.25
CA LEU A 161 8.27 6.48 2.71
C LEU A 161 8.48 7.12 1.33
N HIS A 162 7.42 7.27 0.55
CA HIS A 162 7.45 8.02 -0.70
C HIS A 162 7.41 9.53 -0.47
N ARG A 163 6.66 9.99 0.55
CA ARG A 163 6.40 11.41 0.82
C ARG A 163 7.48 12.08 1.68
N ASP A 164 7.86 11.44 2.77
CA ASP A 164 8.79 11.92 3.79
C ASP A 164 9.64 10.76 4.34
N PRO A 165 10.62 10.26 3.55
CA PRO A 165 11.43 9.10 3.93
C PRO A 165 12.29 9.33 5.19
N ALA A 166 12.61 10.59 5.52
CA ALA A 166 13.36 10.95 6.72
C ALA A 166 12.45 11.35 7.90
N GLY A 167 11.13 11.31 7.70
CA GLY A 167 10.14 11.73 8.66
C GLY A 167 10.09 10.83 9.90
N THR A 168 9.75 11.43 11.03
CA THR A 168 9.63 10.71 12.31
C THR A 168 8.54 9.64 12.29
N ALA A 169 7.44 9.88 11.57
CA ALA A 169 6.39 8.87 11.40
C ALA A 169 6.86 7.68 10.56
N THR A 170 7.64 7.92 9.51
CA THR A 170 8.26 6.86 8.69
C THR A 170 9.20 6.01 9.54
N HIS A 171 10.07 6.66 10.32
CA HIS A 171 10.99 5.97 11.22
C HIS A 171 10.23 5.12 12.26
N ALA A 172 9.20 5.68 12.90
CA ALA A 172 8.39 4.97 13.89
C ALA A 172 7.71 3.71 13.31
N VAL A 173 7.19 3.79 12.07
CA VAL A 173 6.63 2.60 11.41
C VAL A 173 7.70 1.54 11.15
N LEU A 174 8.87 1.94 10.65
CA LEU A 174 9.96 0.99 10.38
C LEU A 174 10.45 0.32 11.66
N GLU A 175 10.59 1.08 12.75
CA GLU A 175 10.93 0.57 14.08
C GLU A 175 9.87 -0.44 14.58
N TYR A 176 8.59 -0.09 14.47
CA TYR A 176 7.50 -1.00 14.77
C TYR A 176 7.56 -2.28 13.94
N LEU A 177 7.75 -2.20 12.63
CA LEU A 177 7.78 -3.38 11.74
C LEU A 177 8.99 -4.28 12.03
N VAL A 178 10.13 -3.72 12.42
CA VAL A 178 11.27 -4.50 12.91
C VAL A 178 10.91 -5.19 14.22
N ARG A 179 10.34 -4.47 15.19
CA ARG A 179 9.96 -5.04 16.48
C ARG A 179 8.87 -6.11 16.36
N LEU A 180 7.93 -5.93 15.44
CA LEU A 180 6.89 -6.91 15.10
C LEU A 180 7.48 -8.24 14.60
N SER A 181 8.70 -8.22 14.07
CA SER A 181 9.38 -9.43 13.60
C SER A 181 10.02 -10.27 14.69
N GLU A 182 10.15 -9.71 15.89
CA GLU A 182 10.68 -10.44 17.04
C GLU A 182 9.64 -11.44 17.57
N PRO A 183 10.05 -12.62 18.05
CA PRO A 183 9.14 -13.59 18.63
C PRO A 183 8.43 -13.07 19.89
N ILE A 184 7.19 -13.52 20.09
CA ILE A 184 6.40 -13.32 21.31
C ILE A 184 5.99 -14.67 21.90
N SER A 185 5.68 -14.70 23.20
CA SER A 185 5.13 -15.90 23.83
C SER A 185 3.60 -15.89 23.73
N HIS A 186 3.03 -16.98 23.21
CA HIS A 186 1.59 -17.19 23.12
C HIS A 186 1.29 -18.66 23.45
N ASP A 187 0.41 -18.90 24.43
CA ASP A 187 0.08 -20.24 24.95
C ASP A 187 1.31 -21.09 25.34
N GLY A 188 2.35 -20.44 25.89
CA GLY A 188 3.59 -21.08 26.31
C GLY A 188 4.57 -21.38 25.17
N GLU A 189 4.19 -21.11 23.92
CA GLU A 189 5.02 -21.31 22.73
C GLU A 189 5.60 -19.98 22.21
N ALA A 190 6.77 -20.03 21.59
CA ALA A 190 7.33 -18.89 20.90
C ALA A 190 6.78 -18.81 19.47
N VAL A 191 6.06 -17.73 19.15
CA VAL A 191 5.48 -17.47 17.82
C VAL A 191 6.04 -16.17 17.24
N PRO A 192 6.03 -15.96 15.91
CA PRO A 192 6.38 -14.67 15.32
C PRO A 192 5.52 -13.53 15.89
N GLY A 193 6.07 -12.34 16.09
CA GLY A 193 5.33 -11.20 16.64
C GLY A 193 4.14 -10.72 15.79
N TRP A 194 4.05 -11.15 14.52
CA TRP A 194 2.91 -10.93 13.63
C TRP A 194 1.89 -12.09 13.61
N TRP A 195 1.99 -13.04 14.54
CA TRP A 195 1.00 -14.12 14.68
C TRP A 195 -0.40 -13.56 14.94
N THR A 196 -1.42 -13.97 14.20
CA THR A 196 -2.77 -13.40 14.30
C THR A 196 -3.85 -14.48 14.30
N LEU A 197 -4.94 -14.20 15.00
CA LEU A 197 -6.13 -15.06 15.07
C LEU A 197 -7.15 -14.73 13.95
N THR A 198 -7.07 -13.54 13.35
CA THR A 198 -7.96 -13.19 12.23
C THR A 198 -7.48 -13.83 10.95
N GLY A 199 -8.36 -14.51 10.23
CA GLY A 199 -8.07 -15.08 8.91
C GLY A 199 -7.67 -14.01 7.88
N PRO A 200 -7.20 -14.41 6.69
CA PRO A 200 -6.70 -13.49 5.66
C PRO A 200 -7.70 -12.42 5.18
N ALA A 201 -9.00 -12.66 5.37
CA ALA A 201 -10.06 -11.68 5.11
C ALA A 201 -10.22 -10.63 6.22
N GLY A 202 -9.39 -10.67 7.27
CA GLY A 202 -9.46 -9.81 8.44
C GLY A 202 -10.63 -10.12 9.38
N ARG A 203 -11.16 -11.34 9.34
CA ARG A 203 -12.28 -11.81 10.16
C ARG A 203 -11.92 -13.12 10.88
N PRO A 204 -12.54 -13.41 12.04
CA PRO A 204 -12.43 -14.74 12.65
C PRO A 204 -12.77 -15.84 11.65
N SER A 205 -12.08 -16.97 11.76
CA SER A 205 -12.24 -18.11 10.86
C SER A 205 -11.82 -19.37 11.59
N ASP A 206 -12.71 -20.36 11.61
CA ASP A 206 -12.51 -21.67 12.25
C ASP A 206 -11.26 -22.40 11.71
N ARG A 207 -10.81 -22.05 10.50
CA ARG A 207 -9.57 -22.57 9.91
C ARG A 207 -8.30 -22.13 10.64
N PHE A 208 -8.37 -21.05 11.43
CA PHE A 208 -7.22 -20.41 12.08
C PHE A 208 -7.44 -20.22 13.59
N ASP A 209 -8.14 -21.14 14.25
CA ASP A 209 -8.45 -21.05 15.69
C ASP A 209 -7.21 -20.93 16.59
N GLY A 210 -6.10 -21.59 16.22
CA GLY A 210 -4.81 -21.47 16.89
C GLY A 210 -3.93 -20.32 16.37
N GLY A 211 -4.47 -19.47 15.52
CA GLY A 211 -3.79 -18.41 14.79
C GLY A 211 -2.87 -18.90 13.68
N HIS A 212 -2.28 -17.93 12.99
CA HIS A 212 -1.27 -18.16 11.96
C HIS A 212 -0.36 -16.95 11.79
N ALA A 213 0.83 -17.19 11.24
CA ALA A 213 1.67 -16.14 10.70
C ALA A 213 1.11 -15.78 9.32
N ASN A 214 0.48 -14.62 9.19
CA ASN A 214 -0.08 -14.22 7.90
C ASN A 214 1.04 -13.94 6.89
N HIS A 215 1.19 -14.85 5.94
CA HIS A 215 1.97 -14.67 4.72
C HIS A 215 0.96 -14.51 3.58
N PHE A 216 1.33 -13.85 2.48
CA PHE A 216 0.42 -13.66 1.32
C PHE A 216 -0.14 -14.99 0.76
N SER A 217 0.42 -16.14 1.17
CA SER A 217 -0.03 -17.49 0.84
C SER A 217 -0.83 -18.26 1.94
N GLY A 218 -1.15 -17.68 3.10
CA GLY A 218 -2.09 -18.30 4.06
C GLY A 218 -1.67 -19.69 4.57
N VAL A 219 -0.46 -19.83 5.08
CA VAL A 219 0.10 -21.11 5.52
C VAL A 219 -0.25 -21.41 6.99
N SER A 220 -0.75 -22.61 7.25
CA SER A 220 -1.11 -23.09 8.60
C SER A 220 0.12 -23.68 9.33
N LYS A 221 -0.01 -24.00 10.64
CA LYS A 221 1.07 -24.48 11.52
C LYS A 221 1.89 -25.67 10.99
N GLU A 222 1.40 -26.42 10.01
CA GLU A 222 1.95 -27.72 9.62
C GLU A 222 2.84 -27.72 8.35
N ASP A 223 2.92 -26.62 7.59
CA ASP A 223 3.71 -26.57 6.35
C ASP A 223 4.60 -25.32 6.30
N ILE A 224 5.85 -25.40 6.80
CA ILE A 224 6.85 -24.35 6.52
C ILE A 224 7.72 -24.83 5.34
N PRO A 225 7.33 -24.50 4.10
CA PRO A 225 8.27 -23.75 3.26
C PRO A 225 7.63 -22.75 2.26
N ARG A 226 8.31 -21.59 2.12
CA ARG A 226 8.46 -20.73 0.91
C ARG A 226 7.46 -19.55 0.61
N ILE A 227 8.01 -18.34 0.81
CA ILE A 227 8.05 -17.12 -0.07
C ILE A 227 6.89 -16.06 -0.03
N CYS A 228 7.31 -14.77 0.09
CA CYS A 228 6.77 -13.44 -0.36
C CYS A 228 6.19 -12.49 0.71
N GLY A 229 6.57 -11.21 0.92
CA GLY A 229 7.59 -10.27 0.37
C GLY A 229 7.04 -8.82 0.16
N VAL A 230 7.65 -7.76 0.75
CA VAL A 230 7.45 -6.31 0.39
C VAL A 230 8.78 -5.53 0.43
N PHE A 231 9.32 -5.13 -0.72
CA PHE A 231 10.62 -4.44 -0.85
C PHE A 231 10.52 -2.92 -0.81
N VAL A 232 11.39 -2.25 -0.05
CA VAL A 232 11.72 -0.83 -0.26
C VAL A 232 13.23 -0.60 -0.22
N ARG A 233 13.72 0.26 -1.12
CA ARG A 233 15.13 0.67 -1.24
C ARG A 233 15.28 2.08 -0.66
N GLY A 234 16.03 2.24 0.44
CA GLY A 234 16.37 3.54 1.02
C GLY A 234 17.85 3.61 1.41
N ARG A 235 18.53 4.72 1.07
CA ARG A 235 19.88 5.06 1.56
C ARG A 235 19.72 5.86 2.85
N VAL A 236 20.31 5.38 3.95
CA VAL A 236 20.64 6.24 5.11
C VAL A 236 22.14 6.49 5.08
N ALA A 237 22.56 7.75 5.09
CA ALA A 237 23.95 8.11 5.23
C ALA A 237 24.41 7.82 6.68
N GLY A 238 25.47 7.04 6.85
CA GLY A 238 26.19 6.93 8.14
C GLY A 238 26.24 5.55 8.80
N VAL A 239 25.51 4.53 8.32
CA VAL A 239 25.62 3.16 8.84
C VAL A 239 25.67 2.18 7.67
N GLY A 240 26.69 1.32 7.64
CA GLY A 240 26.89 0.34 6.56
C GLY A 240 25.64 -0.51 6.31
N ARG A 241 25.23 -0.59 5.04
CA ARG A 241 24.27 -1.54 4.44
C ARG A 241 23.27 -2.19 5.41
N CYS A 242 22.16 -1.51 5.71
CA CYS A 242 21.00 -2.15 6.32
C CYS A 242 19.91 -2.34 5.25
N CYS A 243 19.84 -3.56 4.71
CA CYS A 243 18.69 -4.05 3.98
C CYS A 243 17.78 -4.76 4.98
N TYR A 244 16.68 -4.15 5.40
CA TYR A 244 15.64 -4.87 6.14
C TYR A 244 14.34 -4.81 5.35
N LEU A 245 14.13 -5.93 4.65
CA LEU A 245 12.92 -6.41 4.02
C LEU A 245 12.35 -7.45 4.98
N MET A 246 11.05 -7.43 5.28
CA MET A 246 10.39 -8.58 5.91
C MET A 246 10.43 -9.78 4.95
N VAL A 247 11.47 -10.60 5.10
CA VAL A 247 11.49 -12.02 4.76
C VAL A 247 12.08 -12.72 5.97
N GLY A 248 11.25 -13.42 6.73
CA GLY A 248 11.75 -14.38 7.72
C GLY A 248 12.50 -15.51 6.98
N ILE A 249 13.83 -15.49 7.06
CA ILE A 249 14.65 -16.68 6.86
C ILE A 249 15.53 -16.84 8.11
N PRO A 250 15.53 -18.00 8.77
CA PRO A 250 16.47 -18.25 9.86
C PRO A 250 17.93 -18.15 9.36
N ARG A 251 18.84 -17.70 10.23
CA ARG A 251 20.29 -17.52 9.94
C ARG A 251 20.98 -18.74 9.32
N SER A 252 20.39 -19.93 9.41
CA SER A 252 20.94 -21.21 8.95
C SER A 252 20.93 -21.45 7.43
N VAL A 253 20.31 -20.59 6.62
CA VAL A 253 20.16 -20.79 5.15
C VAL A 253 20.97 -19.80 4.29
N TRP A 254 21.88 -19.04 4.90
CA TRP A 254 22.79 -18.16 4.15
C TRP A 254 23.87 -18.95 3.41
N VAL A 255 23.78 -19.07 2.07
CA VAL A 255 24.87 -19.56 1.19
C VAL A 255 25.32 -18.43 0.26
N PRO A 256 26.59 -17.99 0.27
CA PRO A 256 27.07 -16.91 -0.59
C PRO A 256 27.18 -17.37 -2.07
N GLY A 257 26.41 -16.77 -2.99
CA GLY A 257 26.61 -16.99 -4.44
C GLY A 257 25.41 -16.73 -5.36
N GLU A 258 24.18 -16.85 -4.85
CA GLU A 258 22.93 -16.81 -5.66
C GLU A 258 22.35 -15.39 -5.89
N LEU A 259 23.19 -14.35 -5.83
CA LEU A 259 22.75 -12.95 -5.91
C LEU A 259 22.29 -12.49 -7.31
N ARG A 260 22.57 -13.26 -8.38
CA ARG A 260 22.35 -12.81 -9.77
C ARG A 260 20.95 -13.08 -10.33
N ILE A 261 20.22 -14.07 -9.84
CA ILE A 261 18.94 -14.49 -10.43
C ILE A 261 17.77 -13.61 -9.95
N VAL A 262 17.85 -13.07 -8.73
CA VAL A 262 16.81 -12.21 -8.13
C VAL A 262 16.87 -10.77 -8.66
N LEU A 263 18.04 -10.28 -9.05
CA LEU A 263 18.23 -8.92 -9.57
C LEU A 263 17.62 -8.71 -10.97
N SER A 264 17.61 -9.71 -11.87
CA SER A 264 17.11 -9.51 -13.24
C SER A 264 15.58 -9.44 -13.34
N ARG A 265 14.86 -10.07 -12.40
CA ARG A 265 13.38 -10.04 -12.36
C ARG A 265 12.82 -8.82 -11.62
N LEU A 266 13.57 -8.21 -10.69
CA LEU A 266 13.15 -7.01 -9.95
C LEU A 266 13.30 -5.70 -10.76
N VAL A 267 14.31 -5.58 -11.62
CA VAL A 267 14.46 -4.42 -12.53
C VAL A 267 13.28 -4.36 -13.52
N SER A 268 12.72 -5.51 -13.90
CA SER A 268 11.55 -5.58 -14.80
C SER A 268 10.24 -5.18 -14.11
N PHE A 269 10.12 -5.34 -12.78
CA PHE A 269 8.91 -4.98 -12.04
C PHE A 269 8.84 -3.47 -11.71
N SER A 270 9.99 -2.83 -11.47
CA SER A 270 10.05 -1.37 -11.29
C SER A 270 9.87 -0.59 -12.60
N LEU A 271 10.22 -1.17 -13.75
CA LEU A 271 9.97 -0.57 -15.07
C LEU A 271 8.51 -0.74 -15.54
N ALA A 272 7.77 -1.69 -14.98
CA ALA A 272 6.36 -1.92 -15.31
C ALA A 272 5.40 -0.97 -14.57
N LEU A 273 5.76 -0.51 -13.37
CA LEU A 273 4.97 0.46 -12.58
C LEU A 273 5.20 1.93 -12.98
N VAL A 274 6.15 2.20 -13.89
CA VAL A 274 6.38 3.52 -14.52
C VAL A 274 5.86 3.52 -15.98
N ARG A 275 5.18 2.44 -16.41
CA ARG A 275 4.62 2.28 -17.76
C ARG A 275 3.23 1.62 -17.79
N LEU A 276 2.48 1.68 -16.70
CA LEU A 276 1.04 1.41 -16.67
C LEU A 276 0.35 2.68 -16.18
#